data_AF-A0A2E0ZBY0-F1
#
_entry.id   AF-A0A2E0ZBY0-F1
#
_cell.length_a   1.000
_cell.length_b   1.000
_cell.length_c   1.000
_cell.angle_alpha   90.00
_cell.angle_beta   90.00
_cell.angle_gamma   90.00
#
_symmetry.space_group_name_H-M   'P 1'
#
loop_
_entity.id
_entity.type
_entity.pdbx_description
1 polymer ?
#
loop_
_entity_poly.entity_id
_entity_poly.type
_entity_poly.pdbx_seq_one_letter_code
_entity_poly.pdbx_strand_id
1 'polypeptide(L)'
;MARTELLTNGRIGKPFHPYRNDKQLIIAGGWAPWWLDPDEGAPDWKNRKPVFSAYTMDDSLTQQLSTPWGTHEAGLWQQLPSVAGNQYELSVEGQAWSSEDASHGSQLEASDVNLQIGIDPTGGLDATSPLISWSEVAQPLSRWETLRVQAEAEASIITIYLKSAPNLPKRLQSVFWRNAFLRPIGRHKRGVNIVGLGDTHISLEPEQPKPGEPITAVISSSREHTHVDLVVNRPDDTWGKVVNKGRTFDDDRYLWRYQFSTDIDGLYDIRFVGDYGARLLALRLLQVARDVQLVPSDAARYNYRRVYVLLPPTASQKWVLAAAKGGYDGRFTIGYSADDAGIGNLENRHVLAVNPHHWPEVLTASWFQQHYPGVKFTAVVANQPEDLEDWLKNWTDLE
;
A
#
# COMPACT_ATOMS: atom_id res chain seq x y z
N MET A 1 10.89 10.37 6.39
CA MET A 1 10.22 9.08 6.16
C MET A 1 8.72 9.35 6.16
N ALA A 2 8.01 9.02 5.09
CA ALA A 2 6.56 9.19 5.02
C ALA A 2 5.90 8.40 6.16
N ARG A 3 5.03 9.05 6.93
CA ARG A 3 4.22 8.41 7.97
C ARG A 3 3.21 7.51 7.26
N THR A 4 3.45 6.20 7.20
CA THR A 4 2.43 5.24 6.76
C THR A 4 1.39 5.13 7.86
N GLU A 5 0.49 6.10 7.93
CA GLU A 5 -0.74 6.02 8.72
C GLU A 5 -1.68 5.02 8.05
N LEU A 6 -2.21 4.08 8.81
CA LEU A 6 -3.14 3.07 8.30
C LEU A 6 -4.60 3.41 8.59
N LEU A 7 -4.86 4.25 9.62
CA LEU A 7 -6.18 4.59 10.09
C LEU A 7 -6.96 5.48 9.12
N THR A 8 -8.21 5.11 8.89
CA THR A 8 -9.18 6.04 8.30
C THR A 8 -9.56 7.07 9.35
N ASN A 9 -9.35 8.37 9.05
CA ASN A 9 -9.61 9.47 9.98
C ASN A 9 -8.92 9.26 11.35
N GLY A 10 -7.61 9.00 11.35
CA GLY A 10 -6.81 8.87 12.58
C GLY A 10 -6.89 10.10 13.49
N ARG A 11 -7.25 11.28 12.98
CA ARG A 11 -7.50 12.46 13.83
C ARG A 11 -8.68 12.27 14.79
N ILE A 12 -9.58 11.32 14.53
CA ILE A 12 -10.87 11.13 15.23
C ILE A 12 -11.64 12.47 15.31
N GLY A 13 -11.70 13.14 14.17
CA GLY A 13 -12.33 14.44 14.01
C GLY A 13 -13.28 14.44 12.82
N LYS A 14 -13.36 15.58 12.12
CA LYS A 14 -14.20 15.72 10.93
C LYS A 14 -13.82 14.71 9.83
N PRO A 15 -14.79 14.23 9.03
CA PRO A 15 -16.23 14.49 9.14
C PRO A 15 -16.88 13.68 10.27
N PHE A 16 -18.03 14.13 10.78
CA PHE A 16 -18.87 13.37 11.71
C PHE A 16 -20.21 13.02 11.06
N HIS A 17 -20.80 11.90 11.45
CA HIS A 17 -22.07 11.41 10.90
C HIS A 17 -22.89 10.68 11.98
N PRO A 18 -24.23 10.65 11.87
CA PRO A 18 -25.06 9.81 12.72
C PRO A 18 -24.88 8.34 12.34
N TYR A 19 -24.42 7.52 13.28
CA TYR A 19 -24.25 6.09 13.08
C TYR A 19 -25.60 5.40 12.96
N ARG A 20 -25.84 4.75 11.82
CA ARG A 20 -27.10 4.06 11.47
C ARG A 20 -28.34 4.96 11.64
N ASN A 21 -28.18 6.25 11.31
CA ASN A 21 -29.20 7.29 11.43
C ASN A 21 -29.66 7.61 12.87
N ASP A 22 -28.97 7.13 13.90
CA ASP A 22 -29.22 7.51 15.28
C ASP A 22 -28.52 8.84 15.60
N LYS A 23 -29.31 9.89 15.89
CA LYS A 23 -28.80 11.23 16.19
C LYS A 23 -28.08 11.31 17.54
N GLN A 24 -28.23 10.31 18.41
CA GLN A 24 -27.47 10.20 19.67
C GLN A 24 -26.09 9.54 19.46
N LEU A 25 -25.83 9.02 18.26
CA LEU A 25 -24.59 8.36 17.90
C LEU A 25 -23.85 9.17 16.82
N ILE A 26 -23.37 10.38 17.15
CA ILE A 26 -22.57 11.17 16.21
C ILE A 26 -21.12 10.74 16.30
N ILE A 27 -20.61 10.13 15.23
CA ILE A 27 -19.33 9.43 15.18
C ILE A 27 -18.40 10.01 14.11
N ALA A 28 -17.10 10.09 14.42
CA ALA A 28 -16.06 10.42 13.46
C ALA A 28 -16.08 9.42 12.27
N GLY A 29 -16.08 9.92 11.04
CA GLY A 29 -16.10 9.09 9.82
C GLY A 29 -14.98 8.04 9.84
N GLY A 30 -15.26 6.81 9.42
CA GLY A 30 -14.32 5.69 9.52
C GLY A 30 -14.29 4.97 10.85
N TRP A 31 -15.03 5.42 11.87
CA TRP A 31 -15.14 4.74 13.17
C TRP A 31 -16.58 4.33 13.44
N ALA A 32 -16.76 3.30 14.27
CA ALA A 32 -18.07 2.86 14.73
C ALA A 32 -18.11 2.77 16.26
N PRO A 33 -19.26 3.02 16.90
CA PRO A 33 -19.40 2.91 18.33
C PRO A 33 -19.61 1.44 18.74
N TRP A 34 -19.29 1.14 19.99
CA TRP A 34 -19.69 -0.07 20.68
C TRP A 34 -20.00 0.24 22.15
N TRP A 35 -20.88 -0.54 22.77
CA TRP A 35 -21.19 -0.47 24.19
C TRP A 35 -21.71 -1.82 24.67
N LEU A 36 -21.55 -2.11 25.96
CA LEU A 36 -22.21 -3.22 26.62
C LEU A 36 -23.57 -2.74 27.14
N ASP A 37 -24.61 -3.54 26.90
CA ASP A 37 -25.92 -3.32 27.48
C ASP A 37 -25.90 -3.66 28.99
N PRO A 38 -26.76 -3.04 29.81
CA PRO A 38 -26.87 -3.38 31.22
C PRO A 38 -27.43 -4.79 31.40
N ASP A 39 -26.91 -5.50 32.41
CA ASP A 39 -27.48 -6.79 32.83
C ASP A 39 -28.95 -6.63 33.24
N GLU A 40 -29.75 -7.69 33.08
CA GLU A 40 -31.14 -7.69 33.54
C GLU A 40 -31.21 -7.42 35.06
N GLY A 41 -32.02 -6.43 35.44
CA GLY A 41 -32.18 -6.01 36.85
C GLY A 41 -31.04 -5.15 37.40
N ALA A 42 -30.06 -4.77 36.58
CA ALA A 42 -29.05 -3.80 36.99
C ALA A 42 -29.69 -2.45 37.37
N PRO A 43 -29.10 -1.71 38.33
CA PRO A 43 -29.51 -0.33 38.61
C PRO A 43 -29.47 0.54 37.36
N ASP A 44 -30.37 1.53 37.29
CA ASP A 44 -30.53 2.43 36.14
C ASP A 44 -29.26 3.23 35.77
N TRP A 45 -28.35 3.44 36.73
CA TRP A 45 -27.06 4.08 36.54
C TRP A 45 -25.98 3.15 35.98
N LYS A 46 -26.15 1.82 36.01
CA LYS A 46 -25.12 0.87 35.62
C LYS A 46 -25.16 0.59 34.11
N ASN A 47 -24.00 0.64 33.43
CA ASN A 47 -23.86 0.32 32.01
C ASN A 47 -24.90 1.00 31.09
N ARG A 48 -25.10 2.31 31.27
CA ARG A 48 -26.00 3.08 30.40
C ARG A 48 -25.36 3.26 29.03
N LYS A 49 -26.16 3.17 27.96
CA LYS A 49 -25.74 3.53 26.60
C LYS A 49 -25.23 4.99 26.59
N PRO A 50 -23.97 5.24 26.22
CA PRO A 50 -23.45 6.61 26.12
C PRO A 50 -24.09 7.40 24.99
N VAL A 51 -24.09 8.72 25.15
CA VAL A 51 -24.29 9.65 24.02
C VAL A 51 -22.94 9.88 23.36
N PHE A 52 -22.90 9.76 22.03
CA PHE A 52 -21.70 10.04 21.24
C PHE A 52 -21.90 11.34 20.46
N SER A 53 -20.92 12.23 20.54
CA SER A 53 -21.00 13.60 20.01
C SER A 53 -19.67 14.06 19.43
N ALA A 54 -19.73 14.99 18.49
CA ALA A 54 -18.58 15.85 18.18
C ALA A 54 -18.51 16.95 19.25
N TYR A 55 -17.34 17.14 19.86
CA TYR A 55 -17.15 18.14 20.92
C TYR A 55 -15.95 19.03 20.63
N THR A 56 -16.13 20.34 20.76
CA THR A 56 -15.04 21.31 20.58
C THR A 56 -14.22 21.41 21.86
N MET A 57 -12.96 20.99 21.79
CA MET A 57 -11.98 21.10 22.87
C MET A 57 -10.63 21.50 22.31
N ASP A 58 -9.95 22.43 22.96
CA ASP A 58 -8.69 23.05 22.49
C ASP A 58 -8.79 23.55 21.02
N ASP A 59 -9.89 24.26 20.71
CA ASP A 59 -10.19 24.78 19.36
C ASP A 59 -10.28 23.73 18.24
N SER A 60 -10.44 22.45 18.59
CA SER A 60 -10.58 21.34 17.65
C SER A 60 -11.80 20.48 17.97
N LEU A 61 -12.44 19.90 16.93
CA LEU A 61 -13.48 18.90 17.15
C LEU A 61 -12.83 17.55 17.46
N THR A 62 -13.29 16.94 18.54
CA THR A 62 -12.90 15.62 19.02
C THR A 62 -14.12 14.72 19.16
N GLN A 63 -13.92 13.40 19.19
CA GLN A 63 -15.00 12.48 19.51
C GLN A 63 -15.22 12.46 21.03
N GLN A 64 -16.45 12.72 21.45
CA GLN A 64 -16.90 12.58 22.82
C GLN A 64 -17.79 11.35 22.99
N LEU A 65 -17.64 10.69 24.13
CA LEU A 65 -18.60 9.76 24.74
C LEU A 65 -19.01 10.32 26.09
N SER A 66 -20.32 10.45 26.36
CA SER A 66 -20.81 11.05 27.61
C SER A 66 -21.91 10.20 28.25
N THR A 67 -21.83 10.02 29.57
CA THR A 67 -22.77 9.20 30.36
C THR A 67 -22.98 9.81 31.76
N PRO A 68 -23.51 11.04 31.86
CA PRO A 68 -23.71 11.71 33.15
C PRO A 68 -24.66 10.92 34.05
N TRP A 69 -24.33 10.84 35.34
CA TRP A 69 -25.03 10.04 36.34
C TRP A 69 -25.10 8.55 35.98
N GLY A 70 -24.10 8.05 35.27
CA GLY A 70 -24.04 6.65 34.88
C GLY A 70 -22.63 6.14 34.73
N THR A 71 -22.52 4.82 34.73
CA THR A 71 -21.33 4.09 34.28
C THR A 71 -21.61 3.52 32.89
N HIS A 72 -20.56 3.15 32.18
CA HIS A 72 -20.63 2.49 30.89
C HIS A 72 -19.42 1.58 30.71
N GLU A 73 -19.51 0.62 29.80
CA GLU A 73 -18.34 0.03 29.17
C GLU A 73 -18.55 0.15 27.66
N ALA A 74 -17.79 1.06 27.04
CA ALA A 74 -18.07 1.51 25.69
C ALA A 74 -16.87 2.22 25.07
N GLY A 75 -16.95 2.40 23.75
CA GLY A 75 -15.93 3.12 23.01
C GLY A 75 -16.14 3.08 21.50
N LEU A 76 -15.04 3.08 20.76
CA LEU A 76 -15.02 3.09 19.31
C LEU A 76 -14.21 1.89 18.79
N TRP A 77 -14.47 1.50 17.54
CA TRP A 77 -13.66 0.51 16.84
C TRP A 77 -13.48 0.85 15.36
N GLN A 78 -12.43 0.29 14.76
CA GLN A 78 -12.13 0.34 13.32
C GLN A 78 -11.39 -0.94 12.90
N GLN A 79 -11.76 -1.53 11.78
CA GLN A 79 -11.06 -2.65 11.14
C GLN A 79 -10.11 -2.16 10.06
N LEU A 80 -8.93 -2.78 10.02
CA LEU A 80 -7.85 -2.40 9.13
C LEU A 80 -7.24 -3.59 8.44
N PRO A 81 -6.79 -3.45 7.17
CA PRO A 81 -6.04 -4.50 6.52
C PRO A 81 -4.70 -4.71 7.24
N SER A 82 -4.30 -5.97 7.36
CA SER A 82 -3.06 -6.38 8.00
C SER A 82 -2.46 -7.61 7.33
N VAL A 83 -1.29 -8.03 7.80
CA VAL A 83 -0.65 -9.28 7.37
C VAL A 83 -0.27 -10.08 8.59
N ALA A 84 -0.72 -11.33 8.65
CA ALA A 84 -0.35 -12.24 9.73
C ALA A 84 1.17 -12.30 9.94
N GLY A 85 1.59 -12.17 11.20
CA GLY A 85 2.99 -12.10 11.62
C GLY A 85 3.62 -10.70 11.57
N ASN A 86 2.92 -9.67 11.08
CA ASN A 86 3.38 -8.29 11.22
C ASN A 86 3.04 -7.77 12.63
N GLN A 87 3.98 -7.03 13.22
CA GLN A 87 3.78 -6.31 14.47
C GLN A 87 3.26 -4.91 14.19
N TYR A 88 2.27 -4.48 14.97
CA TYR A 88 1.66 -3.15 14.88
C TYR A 88 1.74 -2.43 16.21
N GLU A 89 1.93 -1.11 16.15
CA GLU A 89 1.81 -0.22 17.30
C GLU A 89 0.68 0.78 17.07
N LEU A 90 -0.27 0.77 18.00
CA LEU A 90 -1.35 1.75 18.08
C LEU A 90 -1.01 2.78 19.16
N SER A 91 -1.23 4.06 18.86
CA SER A 91 -1.22 5.13 19.85
C SER A 91 -2.38 6.07 19.67
N VAL A 92 -3.01 6.51 20.76
CA VAL A 92 -4.19 7.39 20.73
C VAL A 92 -4.14 8.36 21.90
N GLU A 93 -4.55 9.61 21.69
CA GLU A 93 -4.73 10.57 22.78
C GLU A 93 -6.14 10.47 23.37
N GLY A 94 -6.19 10.26 24.68
CA GLY A 94 -7.43 10.21 25.46
C GLY A 94 -7.41 11.20 26.61
N GLN A 95 -8.58 11.73 26.96
CA GLN A 95 -8.80 12.39 28.24
C GLN A 95 -10.23 12.12 28.75
N ALA A 96 -10.47 12.37 30.03
CA ALA A 96 -11.80 12.24 30.61
C ALA A 96 -12.10 13.33 31.64
N TRP A 97 -13.38 13.64 31.79
CA TRP A 97 -13.93 14.37 32.92
C TRP A 97 -14.76 13.42 33.77
N SER A 98 -14.50 13.43 35.08
CA SER A 98 -15.27 12.71 36.08
C SER A 98 -15.35 13.57 37.34
N SER A 99 -16.54 13.97 37.76
CA SER A 99 -16.73 14.89 38.91
C SER A 99 -18.17 14.91 39.41
N GLU A 100 -18.37 15.15 40.70
CA GLU A 100 -19.67 15.52 41.30
C GLU A 100 -20.10 16.96 40.98
N ASP A 101 -19.14 17.79 40.55
CA ASP A 101 -19.40 19.13 40.02
C ASP A 101 -19.66 19.06 38.51
N ALA A 102 -20.55 19.92 38.00
CA ALA A 102 -20.81 20.05 36.57
C ALA A 102 -19.76 20.88 35.82
N SER A 103 -18.89 21.60 36.53
CA SER A 103 -17.87 22.46 35.91
C SER A 103 -16.86 21.63 35.10
N HIS A 104 -16.60 22.06 33.86
CA HIS A 104 -15.62 21.41 32.98
C HIS A 104 -14.24 21.36 33.64
N GLY A 105 -13.54 20.22 33.50
CA GLY A 105 -12.21 20.01 34.07
C GLY A 105 -12.17 19.82 35.58
N SER A 106 -13.29 20.00 36.30
CA SER A 106 -13.39 19.68 37.72
C SER A 106 -13.14 18.19 37.97
N GLN A 107 -12.58 17.87 39.13
CA GLN A 107 -12.28 16.50 39.58
C GLN A 107 -12.80 16.27 41.01
N LEU A 108 -13.82 17.03 41.42
CA LEU A 108 -14.42 16.90 42.75
C LEU A 108 -14.99 15.49 42.91
N GLU A 109 -14.38 14.71 43.81
CA GLU A 109 -14.74 13.30 44.03
C GLU A 109 -14.82 12.51 42.71
N ALA A 110 -13.82 12.67 41.84
CA ALA A 110 -13.75 11.97 40.56
C ALA A 110 -13.81 10.43 40.74
N SER A 111 -14.42 9.76 39.77
CA SER A 111 -14.31 8.30 39.61
C SER A 111 -13.11 7.95 38.74
N ASP A 112 -12.61 6.73 38.91
CA ASP A 112 -11.82 6.09 37.85
C ASP A 112 -12.63 6.07 36.56
N VAL A 113 -11.95 6.34 35.45
CA VAL A 113 -12.48 6.41 34.08
C VAL A 113 -12.04 5.21 33.23
N ASN A 114 -10.97 4.54 33.64
CA ASN A 114 -10.46 3.28 33.09
C ASN A 114 -10.35 3.31 31.56
N LEU A 115 -9.59 4.28 31.02
CA LEU A 115 -9.36 4.35 29.58
C LEU A 115 -8.36 3.28 29.15
N GLN A 116 -8.65 2.61 28.03
CA GLN A 116 -7.76 1.65 27.39
C GLN A 116 -7.87 1.75 25.87
N ILE A 117 -6.82 1.33 25.18
CA ILE A 117 -6.86 1.06 23.74
C ILE A 117 -6.43 -0.37 23.49
N GLY A 118 -6.95 -1.00 22.44
CA GLY A 118 -6.72 -2.41 22.18
C GLY A 118 -6.58 -2.75 20.71
N ILE A 119 -5.91 -3.86 20.44
CA ILE A 119 -5.83 -4.48 19.11
C ILE A 119 -6.32 -5.92 19.25
N ASP A 120 -7.40 -6.27 18.56
CA ASP A 120 -7.76 -7.66 18.28
C ASP A 120 -6.93 -8.13 17.07
N PRO A 121 -5.99 -9.09 17.29
CA PRO A 121 -5.08 -9.54 16.24
C PRO A 121 -5.77 -10.40 15.17
N THR A 122 -6.96 -10.91 15.45
CA THR A 122 -7.75 -11.77 14.56
C THR A 122 -8.75 -10.99 13.71
N GLY A 123 -8.97 -9.71 14.04
CA GLY A 123 -9.99 -8.88 13.39
C GLY A 123 -11.41 -9.12 13.90
N GLY A 124 -11.56 -9.71 15.09
CA GLY A 124 -12.85 -9.90 15.75
C GLY A 124 -13.62 -8.58 15.97
N LEU A 125 -14.95 -8.65 16.02
CA LEU A 125 -15.83 -7.50 16.30
C LEU A 125 -16.47 -7.55 17.70
N ASP A 126 -16.22 -8.60 18.48
CA ASP A 126 -16.67 -8.71 19.87
C ASP A 126 -15.71 -7.93 20.79
N ALA A 127 -16.18 -6.79 21.29
CA ALA A 127 -15.40 -5.92 22.18
C ALA A 127 -15.10 -6.54 23.56
N THR A 128 -15.71 -7.68 23.90
CA THR A 128 -15.45 -8.44 25.13
C THR A 128 -14.46 -9.59 24.93
N SER A 129 -13.98 -9.78 23.70
CA SER A 129 -13.06 -10.85 23.34
C SER A 129 -11.80 -10.82 24.20
N PRO A 130 -11.40 -11.96 24.81
CA PRO A 130 -10.16 -12.05 25.57
C PRO A 130 -8.92 -12.04 24.67
N LEU A 131 -9.10 -12.09 23.34
CA LEU A 131 -8.00 -12.03 22.37
C LEU A 131 -7.52 -10.59 22.13
N ILE A 132 -8.27 -9.58 22.59
CA ILE A 132 -7.87 -8.18 22.45
C ILE A 132 -6.67 -7.92 23.36
N SER A 133 -5.55 -7.54 22.75
CA SER A 133 -4.38 -7.02 23.47
C SER A 133 -4.69 -5.59 23.89
N TRP A 134 -4.99 -5.36 25.17
CA TRP A 134 -5.27 -4.04 25.72
C TRP A 134 -4.02 -3.36 26.27
N SER A 135 -3.95 -2.04 26.17
CA SER A 135 -2.99 -1.22 26.90
C SER A 135 -3.19 -1.34 28.41
N GLU A 136 -2.21 -0.85 29.18
CA GLU A 136 -2.43 -0.53 30.59
C GLU A 136 -3.64 0.41 30.75
N VAL A 137 -4.32 0.30 31.89
CA VAL A 137 -5.45 1.15 32.25
C VAL A 137 -4.94 2.55 32.59
N ALA A 138 -5.48 3.57 31.91
CA ALA A 138 -5.13 4.97 32.12
C ALA A 138 -6.24 5.75 32.84
N GLN A 139 -5.85 6.74 33.64
CA GLN A 139 -6.75 7.67 34.35
C GLN A 139 -6.47 9.14 33.98
N PRO A 140 -6.60 9.55 32.71
CA PRO A 140 -6.28 10.90 32.26
C PRO A 140 -7.41 11.89 32.58
N LEU A 141 -7.61 12.16 33.86
CA LEU A 141 -8.58 13.16 34.33
C LEU A 141 -8.10 14.57 33.98
N SER A 142 -8.93 15.29 33.22
CA SER A 142 -8.76 16.69 32.77
C SER A 142 -7.41 17.01 32.12
N ARG A 143 -6.74 16.01 31.53
CA ARG A 143 -5.48 16.15 30.81
C ARG A 143 -5.42 15.15 29.67
N TRP A 144 -4.78 15.54 28.56
CA TRP A 144 -4.50 14.59 27.48
C TRP A 144 -3.36 13.66 27.86
N GLU A 145 -3.54 12.38 27.58
CA GLU A 145 -2.52 11.35 27.74
C GLU A 145 -2.49 10.48 26.49
N THR A 146 -1.30 10.11 26.02
CA THR A 146 -1.13 9.21 24.87
C THR A 146 -1.03 7.77 25.36
N LEU A 147 -2.05 6.98 25.09
CA LEU A 147 -2.03 5.54 25.34
C LEU A 147 -1.31 4.83 24.19
N ARG A 148 -0.67 3.69 24.47
CA ARG A 148 0.05 2.86 23.49
C ARG A 148 -0.19 1.38 23.75
N VAL A 149 -0.29 0.61 22.67
CA VAL A 149 -0.33 -0.86 22.72
C VAL A 149 0.30 -1.44 21.46
N GLN A 150 0.86 -2.64 21.58
CA GLN A 150 1.43 -3.39 20.46
C GLN A 150 0.80 -4.78 20.37
N ALA A 151 0.64 -5.28 19.15
CA ALA A 151 0.16 -6.63 18.89
C ALA A 151 0.69 -7.17 17.56
N GLU A 152 0.86 -8.49 17.48
CA GLU A 152 1.08 -9.19 16.22
C GLU A 152 -0.26 -9.44 15.54
N ALA A 153 -0.40 -9.11 14.27
CA ALA A 153 -1.57 -9.54 13.52
C ALA A 153 -1.54 -11.06 13.32
N GLU A 154 -2.68 -11.72 13.50
CA GLU A 154 -2.87 -13.15 13.26
C GLU A 154 -3.68 -13.43 11.99
N ALA A 155 -4.31 -12.39 11.43
CA ALA A 155 -5.13 -12.47 10.24
C ALA A 155 -4.74 -11.41 9.19
N SER A 156 -5.53 -11.33 8.11
CA SER A 156 -5.43 -10.28 7.09
C SER A 156 -6.19 -9.00 7.47
N ILE A 157 -6.84 -9.00 8.64
CA ILE A 157 -7.55 -7.87 9.22
C ILE A 157 -7.23 -7.86 10.72
N ILE A 158 -7.01 -6.67 11.28
CA ILE A 158 -7.05 -6.43 12.72
C ILE A 158 -8.21 -5.50 13.04
N THR A 159 -8.71 -5.56 14.27
CA THR A 159 -9.66 -4.56 14.79
C THR A 159 -8.97 -3.78 15.88
N ILE A 160 -9.03 -2.46 15.82
CA ILE A 160 -8.62 -1.63 16.94
C ILE A 160 -9.83 -1.21 17.75
N TYR A 161 -9.63 -1.08 19.06
CA TYR A 161 -10.66 -0.67 20.00
C TYR A 161 -10.17 0.49 20.87
N LEU A 162 -11.05 1.45 21.11
CA LEU A 162 -10.92 2.41 22.22
C LEU A 162 -11.96 2.00 23.26
N LYS A 163 -11.63 2.13 24.54
CA LYS A 163 -12.49 1.74 25.66
C LYS A 163 -12.42 2.77 26.78
N SER A 164 -13.56 3.00 27.41
CA SER A 164 -13.66 3.62 28.73
C SER A 164 -14.67 2.85 29.58
N ALA A 165 -14.41 2.75 30.87
CA ALA A 165 -15.20 1.94 31.78
C ALA A 165 -15.29 2.54 33.19
N PRO A 166 -15.94 3.70 33.40
CA PRO A 166 -15.92 4.37 34.68
C PRO A 166 -16.60 3.57 35.80
N ASN A 167 -16.02 3.61 37.00
CA ASN A 167 -16.45 2.80 38.14
C ASN A 167 -17.72 3.34 38.85
N LEU A 168 -17.91 4.67 38.86
CA LEU A 168 -19.00 5.32 39.59
C LEU A 168 -19.79 6.31 38.72
N PRO A 169 -21.11 6.47 38.96
CA PRO A 169 -21.99 7.30 38.14
C PRO A 169 -21.90 8.79 38.49
N LYS A 170 -20.80 9.45 38.10
CA LYS A 170 -20.56 10.86 38.44
C LYS A 170 -21.44 11.83 37.64
N ARG A 171 -21.70 13.00 38.22
CA ARG A 171 -22.49 14.07 37.61
C ARG A 171 -21.97 14.46 36.23
N LEU A 172 -20.67 14.76 36.18
CA LEU A 172 -19.92 14.97 34.95
C LEU A 172 -19.17 13.68 34.67
N GLN A 173 -19.46 13.04 33.53
CA GLN A 173 -18.81 11.80 33.12
C GLN A 173 -18.72 11.80 31.58
N SER A 174 -17.56 12.20 31.07
CA SER A 174 -17.31 12.32 29.63
C SER A 174 -15.89 11.90 29.28
N VAL A 175 -15.72 11.27 28.13
CA VAL A 175 -14.44 10.82 27.59
C VAL A 175 -14.26 11.42 26.20
N PHE A 176 -13.02 11.77 25.88
CA PHE A 176 -12.66 12.42 24.63
C PHE A 176 -11.48 11.70 23.99
N TRP A 177 -11.59 11.45 22.68
CA TRP A 177 -10.55 10.78 21.89
C TRP A 177 -10.13 11.66 20.71
N ARG A 178 -8.81 11.71 20.45
CA ARG A 178 -8.24 12.34 19.26
C ARG A 178 -6.91 11.69 18.87
N ASN A 179 -6.43 12.01 17.67
CA ASN A 179 -5.06 11.71 17.24
C ASN A 179 -4.64 10.24 17.46
N ALA A 180 -5.47 9.32 16.98
CA ALA A 180 -5.08 7.94 16.79
C ALA A 180 -4.08 7.81 15.64
N PHE A 181 -3.11 6.93 15.82
CA PHE A 181 -2.10 6.59 14.84
C PHE A 181 -1.78 5.11 14.93
N LEU A 182 -1.84 4.41 13.80
CA LEU A 182 -1.45 3.00 13.71
C LEU A 182 -0.32 2.86 12.70
N ARG A 183 0.74 2.16 13.11
CA ARG A 183 1.85 1.82 12.21
C ARG A 183 2.32 0.39 12.37
N PRO A 184 2.84 -0.23 11.30
CA PRO A 184 3.65 -1.42 11.45
C PRO A 184 4.99 -1.08 12.10
N ILE A 185 5.55 -2.01 12.87
CA ILE A 185 6.86 -1.91 13.52
C ILE A 185 7.71 -3.15 13.18
N GLY A 186 9.03 -2.99 13.17
CA GLY A 186 9.96 -4.07 12.87
C GLY A 186 9.98 -4.51 11.40
N ARG A 187 10.25 -5.80 11.15
CA ARG A 187 10.27 -6.36 9.79
C ARG A 187 8.83 -6.46 9.27
N HIS A 188 8.46 -5.51 8.42
CA HIS A 188 7.12 -5.42 7.85
C HIS A 188 7.03 -6.14 6.50
N LYS A 189 6.13 -7.13 6.40
CA LYS A 189 5.72 -7.72 5.12
C LYS A 189 4.60 -6.86 4.53
N ARG A 190 4.76 -6.39 3.29
CA ARG A 190 3.64 -5.77 2.56
C ARG A 190 2.71 -6.87 2.07
N GLY A 191 1.47 -6.87 2.54
CA GLY A 191 0.44 -7.78 2.08
C GLY A 191 -0.02 -7.38 0.69
N VAL A 192 0.06 -8.29 -0.26
CA VAL A 192 -0.56 -8.16 -1.59
C VAL A 192 -1.93 -8.84 -1.61
N ASN A 193 -2.35 -9.42 -0.49
CA ASN A 193 -3.56 -10.22 -0.42
C ASN A 193 -4.79 -9.33 -0.52
N ILE A 194 -5.59 -9.59 -1.55
CA ILE A 194 -6.98 -9.17 -1.68
C ILE A 194 -7.70 -9.68 -0.42
N VAL A 195 -8.11 -8.75 0.45
CA VAL A 195 -8.97 -9.10 1.58
C VAL A 195 -10.37 -9.21 1.01
N GLY A 196 -10.94 -10.40 0.92
CA GLY A 196 -12.39 -10.57 0.83
C GLY A 196 -12.80 -11.31 2.09
N LEU A 197 -13.56 -10.68 2.99
CA LEU A 197 -14.19 -11.45 4.05
C LEU A 197 -15.22 -12.37 3.40
N GLY A 198 -14.94 -13.67 3.39
CA GLY A 198 -15.85 -14.67 2.84
C GLY A 198 -16.05 -14.50 1.34
N ASP A 199 -17.25 -14.06 0.94
CA ASP A 199 -17.78 -14.12 -0.42
C ASP A 199 -17.91 -12.74 -1.10
N THR A 200 -17.40 -11.68 -0.47
CA THR A 200 -17.42 -10.30 -1.00
C THR A 200 -16.22 -10.02 -1.89
N HIS A 201 -16.44 -9.67 -3.15
CA HIS A 201 -15.40 -9.50 -4.17
C HIS A 201 -15.49 -8.14 -4.87
N ILE A 202 -14.36 -7.51 -5.17
CA ILE A 202 -14.27 -6.26 -5.93
C ILE A 202 -13.73 -6.55 -7.34
N SER A 203 -14.56 -6.32 -8.36
CA SER A 203 -14.18 -6.31 -9.77
C SER A 203 -13.97 -4.88 -10.26
N LEU A 204 -12.98 -4.65 -11.12
CA LEU A 204 -12.64 -3.33 -11.67
C LEU A 204 -12.67 -3.38 -13.19
N GLU A 205 -13.26 -2.37 -13.82
CA GLU A 205 -13.31 -2.22 -15.27
C GLU A 205 -12.90 -0.80 -15.67
N PRO A 206 -11.80 -0.61 -16.43
CA PRO A 206 -10.84 -1.65 -16.85
C PRO A 206 -9.98 -2.16 -15.68
N GLU A 207 -9.42 -3.37 -15.80
CA GLU A 207 -8.54 -3.94 -14.77
C GLU A 207 -7.15 -3.28 -14.72
N GLN A 208 -6.70 -2.71 -15.83
CA GLN A 208 -5.44 -2.00 -15.97
C GLN A 208 -5.69 -0.58 -16.52
N PRO A 209 -6.24 0.33 -15.70
CA PRO A 209 -6.59 1.68 -16.12
C PRO A 209 -5.35 2.55 -16.32
N LYS A 210 -5.42 3.47 -17.28
CA LYS A 210 -4.43 4.55 -17.42
C LYS A 210 -4.77 5.71 -16.50
N PRO A 211 -3.78 6.56 -16.12
CA PRO A 211 -4.09 7.77 -15.37
C PRO A 211 -5.12 8.66 -16.07
N GLY A 212 -6.14 9.09 -15.34
CA GLY A 212 -7.27 9.90 -15.79
C GLY A 212 -8.46 9.08 -16.33
N GLU A 213 -8.28 7.78 -16.59
CA GLU A 213 -9.36 6.93 -17.09
C GLU A 213 -10.41 6.66 -16.00
N PRO A 214 -11.71 6.75 -16.30
CA PRO A 214 -12.75 6.36 -15.36
C PRO A 214 -12.76 4.85 -15.15
N ILE A 215 -12.82 4.44 -13.89
CA ILE A 215 -12.88 3.04 -13.47
C ILE A 215 -14.25 2.78 -12.85
N THR A 216 -14.86 1.68 -13.27
CA THR A 216 -16.06 1.13 -12.63
C THR A 216 -15.65 0.02 -11.67
N ALA A 217 -15.94 0.19 -10.39
CA ALA A 217 -15.87 -0.88 -9.40
C ALA A 217 -17.24 -1.54 -9.24
N VAL A 218 -17.26 -2.87 -9.35
CA VAL A 218 -18.43 -3.71 -9.09
C VAL A 218 -18.11 -4.60 -7.92
N ILE A 219 -18.83 -4.42 -6.82
CA ILE A 219 -18.71 -5.26 -5.63
C ILE A 219 -19.83 -6.28 -5.65
N SER A 220 -19.49 -7.56 -5.47
CA SER A 220 -20.47 -8.65 -5.42
C SER A 220 -20.40 -9.43 -4.12
N SER A 221 -21.55 -9.80 -3.55
CA SER A 221 -21.68 -10.60 -2.33
C SER A 221 -22.99 -11.38 -2.36
N SER A 222 -23.03 -12.59 -1.82
CA SER A 222 -24.29 -13.31 -1.54
C SER A 222 -25.04 -12.71 -0.35
N ARG A 223 -24.33 -12.02 0.54
CA ARG A 223 -24.91 -11.33 1.71
C ARG A 223 -25.17 -9.86 1.40
N GLU A 224 -26.29 -9.35 1.89
CA GLU A 224 -26.56 -7.92 1.88
C GLU A 224 -25.68 -7.21 2.92
N HIS A 225 -24.89 -6.25 2.45
CA HIS A 225 -24.18 -5.32 3.32
C HIS A 225 -24.93 -3.99 3.35
N THR A 226 -25.06 -3.41 4.55
CA THR A 226 -25.73 -2.12 4.76
C THR A 226 -24.73 -1.06 5.21
N HIS A 227 -25.08 0.22 5.01
CA HIS A 227 -24.20 1.35 5.36
C HIS A 227 -22.82 1.26 4.70
N VAL A 228 -22.82 0.83 3.43
CA VAL A 228 -21.60 0.57 2.67
C VAL A 228 -21.15 1.75 1.84
N ASP A 229 -19.85 1.84 1.65
CA ASP A 229 -19.23 2.77 0.74
C ASP A 229 -17.98 2.17 0.10
N LEU A 230 -17.44 2.85 -0.91
CA LEU A 230 -16.14 2.53 -1.48
C LEU A 230 -15.16 3.66 -1.19
N VAL A 231 -14.07 3.32 -0.51
CA VAL A 231 -12.96 4.23 -0.23
C VAL A 231 -11.81 3.92 -1.18
N VAL A 232 -11.28 4.95 -1.83
CA VAL A 232 -10.13 4.85 -2.72
C VAL A 232 -8.98 5.64 -2.12
N ASN A 233 -8.02 4.95 -1.53
CA ASN A 233 -6.80 5.56 -1.02
C ASN A 233 -5.79 5.68 -2.16
N ARG A 234 -5.28 6.90 -2.33
CA ARG A 234 -4.33 7.25 -3.37
C ARG A 234 -2.89 6.98 -2.91
N PRO A 235 -1.94 6.83 -3.85
CA PRO A 235 -0.52 6.65 -3.54
C PRO A 235 0.12 7.79 -2.71
N ASP A 236 -0.50 8.97 -2.70
CA ASP A 236 -0.07 10.16 -1.95
C ASP A 236 -0.76 10.29 -0.58
N ASP A 237 -1.39 9.21 -0.09
CA ASP A 237 -2.15 9.13 1.17
C ASP A 237 -3.37 10.08 1.23
N THR A 238 -3.88 10.52 0.07
CA THR A 238 -5.14 11.28 -0.03
C THR A 238 -6.30 10.40 -0.54
N TRP A 239 -7.54 10.90 -0.46
CA TRP A 239 -8.73 10.15 -0.88
C TRP A 239 -9.16 10.52 -2.30
N GLY A 240 -9.47 9.51 -3.11
CA GLY A 240 -10.09 9.65 -4.42
C GLY A 240 -11.57 10.03 -4.32
N LYS A 241 -12.08 10.77 -5.30
CA LYS A 241 -13.52 11.01 -5.44
C LYS A 241 -14.19 9.75 -5.98
N VAL A 242 -15.22 9.30 -5.27
CA VAL A 242 -16.01 8.12 -5.63
C VAL A 242 -17.46 8.53 -5.83
N VAL A 243 -18.08 8.02 -6.89
CA VAL A 243 -19.49 8.23 -7.21
C VAL A 243 -20.22 6.91 -7.07
N ASN A 244 -21.15 6.83 -6.12
CA ASN A 244 -22.05 5.69 -5.99
C ASN A 244 -23.05 5.66 -7.16
N LYS A 245 -23.11 4.55 -7.90
CA LYS A 245 -23.98 4.34 -9.06
C LYS A 245 -25.21 3.49 -8.74
N GLY A 246 -25.38 3.10 -7.48
CA GLY A 246 -26.50 2.34 -6.98
C GLY A 246 -26.15 0.87 -6.74
N ARG A 247 -27.20 0.17 -6.34
CA ARG A 247 -27.17 -1.23 -5.94
C ARG A 247 -28.23 -2.00 -6.70
N THR A 248 -27.89 -3.20 -7.15
CA THR A 248 -28.83 -4.15 -7.75
C THR A 248 -28.73 -5.50 -7.04
N PHE A 249 -29.70 -6.37 -7.27
CA PHE A 249 -29.66 -7.78 -6.88
C PHE A 249 -29.87 -8.59 -8.16
N ASP A 250 -28.89 -9.40 -8.54
CA ASP A 250 -28.82 -10.14 -9.80
C ASP A 250 -28.07 -11.45 -9.59
N ASP A 251 -28.47 -12.53 -10.28
CA ASP A 251 -27.88 -13.87 -10.13
C ASP A 251 -27.67 -14.33 -8.67
N ASP A 252 -28.67 -14.12 -7.80
CA ASP A 252 -28.63 -14.39 -6.35
C ASP A 252 -27.49 -13.67 -5.59
N ARG A 253 -26.99 -12.56 -6.13
CA ARG A 253 -25.94 -11.74 -5.52
C ARG A 253 -26.35 -10.28 -5.46
N TYR A 254 -25.97 -9.63 -4.36
CA TYR A 254 -26.01 -8.19 -4.22
C TYR A 254 -24.82 -7.58 -4.96
N LEU A 255 -25.11 -6.60 -5.81
CA LEU A 255 -24.12 -5.85 -6.57
C LEU A 255 -24.16 -4.37 -6.18
N TRP A 256 -23.01 -3.81 -5.82
CA TRP A 256 -22.84 -2.37 -5.65
C TRP A 256 -21.90 -1.83 -6.72
N ARG A 257 -22.30 -0.75 -7.39
CA ARG A 257 -21.49 -0.12 -8.43
C ARG A 257 -21.01 1.24 -8.00
N TYR A 258 -19.73 1.50 -8.19
CA TYR A 258 -19.08 2.77 -7.92
C TYR A 258 -18.23 3.17 -9.12
N GLN A 259 -18.06 4.48 -9.32
CA GLN A 259 -17.19 5.02 -10.35
C GLN A 259 -16.19 5.99 -9.73
N PHE A 260 -14.92 5.88 -10.11
CA PHE A 260 -13.86 6.79 -9.68
C PHE A 260 -12.81 6.93 -10.80
N SER A 261 -11.78 7.74 -10.59
CA SER A 261 -10.63 7.83 -11.50
C SER A 261 -9.34 7.89 -10.70
N THR A 262 -8.26 7.46 -11.32
CA THR A 262 -6.91 7.45 -10.76
C THR A 262 -6.06 8.39 -11.59
N ASP A 263 -5.54 9.48 -11.03
CA ASP A 263 -4.88 10.58 -11.75
C ASP A 263 -3.36 10.57 -11.64
N ILE A 264 -2.81 9.90 -10.63
CA ILE A 264 -1.38 9.71 -10.43
C ILE A 264 -0.98 8.24 -10.58
N ASP A 265 0.26 8.03 -11.00
CA ASP A 265 0.88 6.71 -11.09
C ASP A 265 1.16 6.20 -9.66
N GLY A 266 0.97 4.90 -9.44
CA GLY A 266 1.25 4.25 -8.16
C GLY A 266 0.24 3.17 -7.79
N LEU A 267 0.36 2.68 -6.56
CA LEU A 267 -0.49 1.63 -6.02
C LEU A 267 -1.64 2.27 -5.24
N TYR A 268 -2.86 2.06 -5.70
CA TYR A 268 -4.09 2.47 -5.03
C TYR A 268 -4.63 1.33 -4.18
N ASP A 269 -5.28 1.71 -3.09
CA ASP A 269 -5.94 0.79 -2.16
C ASP A 269 -7.46 1.06 -2.23
N ILE A 270 -8.18 0.07 -2.77
CA ILE A 270 -9.61 0.13 -3.04
C ILE A 270 -10.32 -0.69 -1.96
N ARG A 271 -11.00 -0.01 -1.03
CA ARG A 271 -11.69 -0.64 0.11
C ARG A 271 -13.18 -0.56 -0.05
N PHE A 272 -13.84 -1.70 -0.07
CA PHE A 272 -15.27 -1.77 0.20
C PHE A 272 -15.47 -1.85 1.70
N VAL A 273 -16.16 -0.87 2.25
CA VAL A 273 -16.29 -0.68 3.69
C VAL A 273 -17.75 -0.66 4.10
N GLY A 274 -18.01 -1.13 5.32
CA GLY A 274 -19.32 -1.06 5.98
C GLY A 274 -19.24 -0.22 7.25
N ASP A 275 -20.38 -0.07 7.92
CA ASP A 275 -20.49 0.67 9.19
C ASP A 275 -19.86 2.08 9.08
N TYR A 276 -20.17 2.79 7.98
CA TYR A 276 -19.66 4.14 7.68
C TYR A 276 -18.13 4.26 7.64
N GLY A 277 -17.47 3.20 7.16
CA GLY A 277 -16.03 3.16 6.96
C GLY A 277 -15.26 2.43 8.07
N ALA A 278 -15.93 2.07 9.17
CA ALA A 278 -15.31 1.36 10.28
C ALA A 278 -15.01 -0.11 9.97
N ARG A 279 -15.85 -0.75 9.16
CA ARG A 279 -15.73 -2.17 8.83
C ARG A 279 -15.05 -2.35 7.50
N LEU A 280 -14.01 -3.18 7.43
CA LEU A 280 -13.41 -3.59 6.16
C LEU A 280 -14.15 -4.83 5.64
N LEU A 281 -14.84 -4.71 4.51
CA LEU A 281 -15.58 -5.82 3.90
C LEU A 281 -14.78 -6.48 2.78
N ALA A 282 -14.13 -5.65 1.94
CA ALA A 282 -13.17 -6.13 0.96
C ALA A 282 -12.09 -5.07 0.64
N LEU A 283 -10.96 -5.54 0.12
CA LEU A 283 -9.78 -4.78 -0.28
C LEU A 283 -9.29 -5.30 -1.63
N ARG A 284 -9.05 -4.41 -2.59
CA ARG A 284 -8.32 -4.72 -3.82
C ARG A 284 -7.23 -3.67 -4.04
N LEU A 285 -6.01 -4.12 -4.29
CA LEU A 285 -4.93 -3.25 -4.73
C LEU A 285 -5.04 -3.02 -6.24
N LEU A 286 -4.83 -1.78 -6.67
CA LEU A 286 -4.85 -1.39 -8.08
C LEU A 286 -3.55 -0.68 -8.43
N GLN A 287 -2.71 -1.34 -9.22
CA GLN A 287 -1.52 -0.70 -9.77
C GLN A 287 -1.92 0.14 -10.98
N VAL A 288 -1.70 1.45 -10.89
CA VAL A 288 -1.89 2.38 -11.99
C VAL A 288 -0.51 2.80 -12.46
N ALA A 289 -0.23 2.57 -13.73
CA ALA A 289 0.99 3.03 -14.36
C ALA A 289 0.62 3.58 -15.73
N ARG A 290 1.30 4.66 -16.15
CA ARG A 290 1.34 4.96 -17.57
C ARG A 290 1.98 3.77 -18.26
N ASP A 291 1.48 3.40 -19.43
CA ASP A 291 2.23 2.49 -20.31
C ASP A 291 3.61 3.12 -20.54
N VAL A 292 4.61 2.63 -19.81
CA VAL A 292 5.97 2.72 -20.29
C VAL A 292 5.97 1.72 -21.42
N GLN A 293 5.93 2.21 -22.65
CA GLN A 293 6.27 1.39 -23.79
C GLN A 293 7.70 0.90 -23.54
N LEU A 294 7.80 -0.28 -22.95
CA LEU A 294 9.03 -1.05 -22.92
C LEU A 294 9.28 -1.39 -24.38
N VAL A 295 10.03 -0.52 -25.06
CA VAL A 295 10.75 -0.97 -26.25
C VAL A 295 11.57 -2.16 -25.75
N PRO A 296 11.34 -3.37 -26.28
CA PRO A 296 12.20 -4.51 -25.97
C PRO A 296 13.65 -4.03 -26.07
N SER A 297 14.42 -4.11 -24.98
CA SER A 297 15.71 -3.41 -24.88
C SER A 297 16.79 -3.98 -25.80
N ASP A 298 16.43 -4.92 -26.66
CA ASP A 298 17.23 -5.53 -27.69
C ASP A 298 17.08 -4.82 -29.05
N ALA A 299 15.98 -4.09 -29.28
CA ALA A 299 15.75 -3.34 -30.51
C ALA A 299 16.58 -2.04 -30.52
N ALA A 300 17.59 -1.98 -31.39
CA ALA A 300 18.32 -0.74 -31.60
C ALA A 300 17.39 0.36 -32.12
N ARG A 301 17.57 1.61 -31.64
CA ARG A 301 16.84 2.80 -32.12
C ARG A 301 16.83 2.95 -33.65
N TYR A 302 17.89 2.48 -34.32
CA TYR A 302 17.98 2.35 -35.77
C TYR A 302 18.58 0.99 -36.12
N ASN A 303 17.95 0.27 -37.06
CA ASN A 303 18.42 -1.01 -37.56
C ASN A 303 19.36 -0.77 -38.77
N TYR A 304 20.63 -0.53 -38.48
CA TYR A 304 21.68 -0.45 -39.51
C TYR A 304 22.73 -1.52 -39.24
N ARG A 305 23.43 -1.92 -40.31
CA ARG A 305 24.50 -2.91 -40.25
C ARG A 305 25.56 -2.51 -39.23
N ARG A 306 25.92 -3.42 -38.33
CA ARG A 306 27.03 -3.22 -37.38
C ARG A 306 28.15 -4.19 -37.66
N VAL A 307 29.35 -3.63 -37.79
CA VAL A 307 30.59 -4.38 -37.94
C VAL A 307 31.39 -4.20 -36.66
N TYR A 308 31.74 -5.31 -36.01
CA TYR A 308 32.51 -5.34 -34.78
C TYR A 308 33.88 -5.96 -35.05
N VAL A 309 34.93 -5.15 -34.94
CA VAL A 309 36.32 -5.61 -34.97
C VAL A 309 36.67 -6.13 -33.58
N LEU A 310 36.74 -7.45 -33.46
CA LEU A 310 37.01 -8.15 -32.21
C LEU A 310 38.51 -8.41 -32.11
N LEU A 311 39.18 -7.64 -31.24
CA LEU A 311 40.61 -7.75 -30.99
C LEU A 311 40.90 -8.82 -29.94
N PRO A 312 41.98 -9.62 -30.10
CA PRO A 312 42.32 -10.65 -29.13
C PRO A 312 42.83 -10.05 -27.81
N PRO A 313 42.75 -10.80 -26.69
CA PRO A 313 43.27 -10.34 -25.40
C PRO A 313 44.75 -9.96 -25.41
N THR A 314 45.51 -10.49 -26.37
CA THR A 314 46.93 -10.20 -26.58
C THR A 314 47.20 -8.92 -27.38
N ALA A 315 46.16 -8.22 -27.85
CA ALA A 315 46.32 -7.03 -28.69
C ALA A 315 46.92 -5.85 -27.92
N SER A 316 48.04 -5.32 -28.43
CA SER A 316 48.63 -4.08 -27.92
C SER A 316 47.89 -2.83 -28.41
N GLN A 317 48.18 -1.67 -27.83
CA GLN A 317 47.62 -0.38 -28.26
C GLN A 317 47.81 -0.10 -29.77
N LYS A 318 48.88 -0.62 -30.39
CA LYS A 318 49.11 -0.47 -31.83
C LYS A 318 48.03 -1.14 -32.68
N TRP A 319 47.53 -2.30 -32.25
CA TRP A 319 46.45 -3.02 -32.92
C TRP A 319 45.12 -2.27 -32.84
N VAL A 320 44.86 -1.60 -31.70
CA VAL A 320 43.68 -0.74 -31.54
C VAL A 320 43.73 0.44 -32.50
N LEU A 321 44.90 1.07 -32.61
CA LEU A 321 45.10 2.20 -33.51
C LEU A 321 44.93 1.77 -34.99
N ALA A 322 45.47 0.62 -35.36
CA ALA A 322 45.28 0.04 -36.69
C ALA A 322 43.81 -0.27 -36.99
N ALA A 323 43.09 -0.89 -36.05
CA ALA A 323 41.66 -1.16 -36.16
C ALA A 323 40.84 0.14 -36.31
N ALA A 324 41.18 1.18 -35.53
CA ALA A 324 40.52 2.48 -35.58
C ALA A 324 40.75 3.21 -36.90
N LYS A 325 41.98 3.17 -37.43
CA LYS A 325 42.31 3.76 -38.72
C LYS A 325 41.65 3.00 -39.88
N GLY A 326 41.74 1.68 -39.88
CA GLY A 326 41.19 0.86 -40.96
C GLY A 326 39.67 0.81 -40.98
N GLY A 327 39.02 0.85 -39.81
CA GLY A 327 37.56 0.84 -39.67
C GLY A 327 36.90 2.22 -39.68
N TYR A 328 37.66 3.32 -39.83
CA TYR A 328 37.15 4.68 -39.68
C TYR A 328 36.03 5.03 -40.68
N ASP A 329 36.25 4.72 -41.95
CA ASP A 329 35.30 5.05 -43.03
C ASP A 329 34.02 4.21 -42.92
N GLY A 330 34.16 2.93 -42.55
CA GLY A 330 33.04 2.02 -42.30
C GLY A 330 32.35 2.19 -40.94
N ARG A 331 32.84 3.11 -40.08
CA ARG A 331 32.34 3.36 -38.72
C ARG A 331 32.26 2.09 -37.86
N PHE A 332 33.28 1.22 -37.96
CA PHE A 332 33.28 -0.05 -37.24
C PHE A 332 33.41 0.15 -35.74
N THR A 333 32.75 -0.74 -34.98
CA THR A 333 32.91 -0.82 -33.53
C THR A 333 34.13 -1.66 -33.21
N ILE A 334 34.93 -1.25 -32.24
CA ILE A 334 36.15 -1.98 -31.84
C ILE A 334 36.00 -2.38 -30.38
N GLY A 335 36.31 -3.64 -30.07
CA GLY A 335 36.36 -4.08 -28.69
C GLY A 335 36.96 -5.47 -28.52
N TYR A 336 36.77 -6.03 -27.32
CA TYR A 336 37.51 -7.17 -26.81
C TYR A 336 36.62 -8.23 -26.16
N SER A 337 35.32 -8.17 -26.40
CA SER A 337 34.35 -9.11 -25.82
C SER A 337 33.64 -9.83 -26.96
N ALA A 338 33.77 -11.15 -27.01
CA ALA A 338 33.04 -11.98 -27.96
C ALA A 338 31.52 -11.86 -27.75
N ASP A 339 31.09 -11.68 -26.49
CA ASP A 339 29.69 -11.50 -26.12
C ASP A 339 29.15 -10.16 -26.63
N ASP A 340 29.91 -9.07 -26.47
CA ASP A 340 29.52 -7.74 -26.97
C ASP A 340 29.49 -7.72 -28.51
N ALA A 341 30.37 -8.49 -29.14
CA ALA A 341 30.40 -8.65 -30.59
C ALA A 341 29.17 -9.42 -31.12
N GLY A 342 28.60 -10.31 -30.30
CA GLY A 342 27.48 -11.17 -30.67
C GLY A 342 26.09 -10.66 -30.28
N ILE A 343 25.94 -9.92 -29.18
CA ILE A 343 24.64 -9.53 -28.62
C ILE A 343 23.92 -8.41 -29.42
N GLY A 344 22.58 -8.38 -29.35
CA GLY A 344 21.72 -7.32 -29.89
C GLY A 344 20.78 -7.77 -31.01
N ASN A 345 19.53 -7.29 -31.01
CA ASN A 345 18.55 -7.65 -32.04
C ASN A 345 18.71 -6.74 -33.27
N LEU A 346 19.66 -7.12 -34.12
CA LEU A 346 20.08 -6.39 -35.32
C LEU A 346 20.01 -7.33 -36.52
N GLU A 347 19.45 -6.83 -37.63
CA GLU A 347 19.29 -7.61 -38.87
C GLU A 347 20.64 -8.01 -39.49
N ASN A 348 21.68 -7.17 -39.34
CA ASN A 348 22.98 -7.36 -39.96
C ASN A 348 24.13 -7.13 -38.96
N ARG A 349 24.59 -8.19 -38.30
CA ARG A 349 25.76 -8.20 -37.40
C ARG A 349 26.92 -8.94 -38.06
N HIS A 350 28.07 -8.28 -38.15
CA HIS A 350 29.28 -8.87 -38.70
C HIS A 350 30.43 -8.75 -37.70
N VAL A 351 30.97 -9.87 -37.26
CA VAL A 351 32.15 -9.92 -36.40
C VAL A 351 33.38 -10.21 -37.24
N LEU A 352 34.33 -9.28 -37.21
CA LEU A 352 35.65 -9.40 -37.78
C LEU A 352 36.61 -9.79 -36.65
N ALA A 353 36.82 -11.09 -36.47
CA ALA A 353 37.67 -11.61 -35.39
C ALA A 353 39.14 -11.56 -35.81
N VAL A 354 39.92 -10.68 -35.19
CA VAL A 354 41.35 -10.51 -35.48
C VAL A 354 42.14 -11.59 -34.75
N ASN A 355 42.96 -12.32 -35.50
CA ASN A 355 43.82 -13.40 -35.01
C ASN A 355 43.09 -14.31 -33.99
N PRO A 356 41.97 -14.96 -34.39
CA PRO A 356 41.09 -15.68 -33.46
C PRO A 356 41.78 -16.84 -32.74
N HIS A 357 42.91 -17.32 -33.26
CA HIS A 357 43.78 -18.32 -32.64
C HIS A 357 44.51 -17.81 -31.38
N HIS A 358 44.51 -16.50 -31.11
CA HIS A 358 45.04 -15.92 -29.87
C HIS A 358 44.01 -15.84 -28.74
N TRP A 359 42.79 -16.34 -28.95
CA TRP A 359 41.78 -16.43 -27.91
C TRP A 359 41.90 -17.74 -27.12
N PRO A 360 41.68 -17.73 -25.79
CA PRO A 360 41.75 -18.94 -24.96
C PRO A 360 40.78 -20.04 -25.40
N GLU A 361 39.60 -19.65 -25.88
CA GLU A 361 38.68 -20.49 -26.64
C GLU A 361 38.86 -20.14 -28.12
N VAL A 362 39.08 -21.13 -28.98
CA VAL A 362 39.23 -20.85 -30.42
C VAL A 362 37.91 -20.30 -30.95
N LEU A 363 37.86 -18.98 -31.17
CA LEU A 363 36.68 -18.32 -31.73
C LEU A 363 36.51 -18.75 -33.19
N THR A 364 35.38 -19.40 -33.46
CA THR A 364 35.02 -19.94 -34.78
C THR A 364 33.63 -19.47 -35.19
N ALA A 365 33.32 -19.60 -36.48
CA ALA A 365 31.96 -19.37 -36.98
C ALA A 365 30.93 -20.25 -36.24
N SER A 366 31.28 -21.50 -35.89
CA SER A 366 30.39 -22.39 -35.15
C SER A 366 30.14 -21.93 -33.71
N TRP A 367 31.15 -21.36 -33.04
CA TRP A 367 30.98 -20.77 -31.70
C TRP A 367 29.96 -19.63 -31.74
N PHE A 368 30.11 -18.68 -32.69
CA PHE A 368 29.13 -17.60 -32.85
C PHE A 368 27.76 -18.10 -33.28
N GLN A 369 27.67 -19.09 -34.17
CA GLN A 369 26.38 -19.66 -34.56
C GLN A 369 25.65 -20.33 -33.39
N GLN A 370 26.39 -20.97 -32.47
CA GLN A 370 25.83 -21.64 -31.29
C GLN A 370 25.38 -20.64 -30.23
N HIS A 371 26.19 -19.62 -29.94
CA HIS A 371 25.96 -18.68 -28.83
C HIS A 371 25.18 -17.41 -29.26
N TYR A 372 25.32 -17.00 -30.52
CA TYR A 372 24.74 -15.78 -31.10
C TYR A 372 24.22 -16.01 -32.53
N PRO A 373 23.11 -16.75 -32.71
CA PRO A 373 22.57 -17.07 -34.03
C PRO A 373 22.32 -15.80 -34.88
N GLY A 374 22.71 -15.85 -36.16
CA GLY A 374 22.54 -14.76 -37.12
C GLY A 374 23.72 -13.78 -37.21
N VAL A 375 24.80 -13.99 -36.45
CA VAL A 375 26.05 -13.24 -36.61
C VAL A 375 26.83 -13.76 -37.82
N LYS A 376 27.17 -12.88 -38.76
CA LYS A 376 28.17 -13.16 -39.81
C LYS A 376 29.56 -13.12 -39.16
N PHE A 377 30.38 -14.13 -39.39
CA PHE A 377 31.72 -14.23 -38.82
C PHE A 377 32.79 -14.26 -39.92
N THR A 378 33.82 -13.42 -39.79
CA THR A 378 35.02 -13.45 -40.63
C THR A 378 36.27 -13.43 -39.75
N ALA A 379 37.13 -14.41 -39.94
CA ALA A 379 38.45 -14.41 -39.32
C ALA A 379 39.41 -13.51 -40.12
N VAL A 380 40.08 -12.59 -39.43
CA VAL A 380 41.11 -11.71 -39.98
C VAL A 380 42.45 -12.15 -39.44
N VAL A 381 43.32 -12.66 -40.32
CA VAL A 381 44.69 -13.07 -39.93
C VAL A 381 45.66 -11.99 -40.38
N ALA A 382 46.33 -11.36 -39.43
CA ALA A 382 47.26 -10.26 -39.64
C ALA A 382 48.52 -10.48 -38.81
N ASN A 383 49.70 -10.32 -39.41
CA ASN A 383 50.98 -10.58 -38.72
C ASN A 383 51.47 -9.33 -37.98
N GLN A 384 51.20 -8.15 -38.54
CA GLN A 384 51.52 -6.84 -37.95
C GLN A 384 50.28 -5.93 -37.93
N PRO A 385 50.23 -4.90 -37.08
CA PRO A 385 49.11 -3.96 -37.02
C PRO A 385 48.79 -3.31 -38.37
N GLU A 386 49.81 -3.01 -39.19
CA GLU A 386 49.65 -2.41 -40.51
C GLU A 386 48.87 -3.34 -41.46
N ASP A 387 49.07 -4.65 -41.36
CA ASP A 387 48.31 -5.65 -42.15
C ASP A 387 46.81 -5.58 -41.81
N LEU A 388 46.46 -5.39 -40.53
CA LEU A 388 45.07 -5.24 -40.10
C LEU A 388 44.46 -3.92 -40.60
N GLU A 389 45.21 -2.83 -40.52
CA GLU A 389 44.77 -1.53 -41.03
C GLU A 389 44.41 -1.62 -42.52
N ASP A 390 45.32 -2.20 -43.33
CA ASP A 390 45.12 -2.34 -44.78
C ASP A 390 44.02 -3.35 -45.11
N TRP A 391 43.91 -4.45 -44.35
CA TRP A 391 42.83 -5.42 -44.52
C TRP A 391 41.47 -4.76 -44.30
N LEU A 392 41.30 -3.99 -43.23
CA LEU A 392 40.03 -3.33 -42.90
C LEU A 392 39.66 -2.23 -43.91
N LYS A 393 40.63 -1.45 -44.42
CA LYS A 393 40.36 -0.43 -45.47
C LYS A 393 39.84 -1.04 -46.76
N ASN A 394 40.34 -2.23 -47.11
CA ASN A 394 40.01 -2.92 -48.35
C ASN A 394 38.86 -3.91 -48.19
N TRP A 395 38.29 -4.04 -46.99
CA TRP A 395 37.19 -4.96 -46.75
C TRP A 395 35.88 -4.37 -47.28
N THR A 396 35.46 -4.88 -48.45
CA THR A 396 34.32 -4.39 -49.24
C THR A 396 33.13 -5.33 -49.25
N ASP A 397 33.02 -6.29 -48.33
CA ASP A 397 31.81 -7.15 -48.20
C ASP A 397 30.61 -6.32 -47.71
N LEU A 398 30.29 -5.21 -48.36
CA LEU A 398 29.26 -4.24 -48.00
C LEU A 398 27.83 -4.66 -48.42
N GLU A 399 27.65 -5.86 -49.00
CA GLU A 399 26.32 -6.43 -49.31
C GLU A 399 25.52 -6.87 -48.07
#